data_AF-C5LHI5-F1
#
_entry.id   AF-C5LHI5-F1
#
_cell.length_a   1.000
_cell.length_b   1.000
_cell.length_c   1.000
_cell.angle_alpha   90.00
_cell.angle_beta   90.00
_cell.angle_gamma   90.00
#
_symmetry.space_group_name_H-M   'P 1'
#
loop_
_entity.id
_entity.type
_entity.pdbx_description
1 polymer ?
#
loop_
_entity_poly.entity_id
_entity_poly.type
_entity_poly.pdbx_seq_one_letter_code
_entity_poly.pdbx_strand_id
1 'polypeptide(L)'
;FLYIFGGFDGQQCFDDLYQLDLHSLAWSKVEGHGDKPSGRASHTAASDELAGSMFVFGGSGSHFGYTNKCDLYEFAYDTSTWSLLCEVGISTVASSLRPTSATDGGRLYIWGGTHGTNYPTDMHRFDLISKR
;
A
#
# COMPACT_ATOMS: atom_id res chain seq x y z
N PHE A 1 6.98 15.13 4.05
CA PHE A 1 6.61 14.24 5.16
C PHE A 1 6.98 12.82 4.80
N LEU A 2 7.33 12.00 5.79
CA LEU A 2 7.38 10.54 5.64
C LEU A 2 6.04 9.97 6.12
N TYR A 3 5.40 9.10 5.34
CA TYR A 3 4.14 8.46 5.71
C TYR A 3 4.37 6.99 6.05
N ILE A 4 3.65 6.49 7.06
CA ILE A 4 3.63 5.08 7.46
C ILE A 4 2.19 4.65 7.65
N PHE A 5 1.81 3.58 6.95
CA PHE A 5 0.49 2.97 7.07
C PHE A 5 0.59 1.57 7.66
N GLY A 6 -0.31 1.25 8.58
CA GLY A 6 -0.50 -0.10 9.13
C GLY A 6 0.71 -0.67 9.88
N GLY A 7 0.88 -1.99 9.80
CA GLY A 7 1.87 -2.73 10.61
C GLY A 7 1.21 -3.80 11.49
N PHE A 8 2.01 -4.47 12.33
CA PHE A 8 1.55 -5.55 13.21
C PHE A 8 2.33 -5.51 14.53
N ASP A 9 1.63 -5.57 15.67
CA ASP A 9 2.22 -5.56 17.01
C ASP A 9 2.41 -6.96 17.62
N GLY A 10 2.09 -8.03 16.89
CA GLY A 10 2.06 -9.39 17.42
C GLY A 10 0.65 -9.89 17.76
N GLN A 11 -0.35 -9.01 17.78
CA GLN A 11 -1.75 -9.34 18.09
C GLN A 11 -2.70 -8.88 16.97
N GLN A 12 -2.56 -7.65 16.50
CA GLN A 12 -3.44 -7.07 15.48
C GLN A 12 -2.69 -6.30 14.41
N CYS A 13 -3.23 -6.33 13.20
CA CYS A 13 -2.78 -5.45 12.14
C CYS A 13 -3.46 -4.08 12.25
N PHE A 14 -2.68 -3.02 12.11
CA PHE A 14 -3.19 -1.65 12.19
C PHE A 14 -3.63 -1.15 10.82
N ASP A 15 -4.58 -0.22 10.83
CA ASP A 15 -5.10 0.48 9.67
C ASP A 15 -4.85 1.99 9.76
N ASP A 16 -4.05 2.46 10.71
CA ASP A 16 -3.78 3.87 10.91
C ASP A 16 -2.70 4.39 9.96
N LEU A 17 -2.76 5.70 9.72
CA LEU A 17 -1.78 6.44 8.94
C LEU A 17 -1.09 7.45 9.86
N TYR A 18 0.23 7.40 9.90
CA TYR A 18 1.07 8.37 10.58
C TYR A 18 1.94 9.11 9.56
N GLN A 19 2.23 10.36 9.89
CA GLN A 19 3.24 11.13 9.18
C GLN A 19 4.31 11.63 10.14
N LEU A 20 5.55 11.69 9.65
CA LEU A 20 6.68 12.35 10.27
C LEU A 20 7.02 13.61 9.47
N ASP A 21 6.98 14.75 10.14
CA ASP A 21 7.61 15.95 9.62
C ASP A 21 9.13 15.76 9.66
N LEU A 22 9.77 15.79 8.49
CA LEU A 22 11.21 15.58 8.38
C LEU A 22 12.04 16.79 8.81
N HIS A 23 11.43 17.97 8.98
CA HIS A 23 12.09 19.15 9.52
C HIS A 23 12.06 19.16 11.04
N SER A 24 10.88 18.99 11.65
CA SER A 24 10.72 19.02 13.11
C SER A 24 10.94 17.67 13.79
N LEU A 25 10.99 16.58 13.03
CA LEU A 25 11.04 15.19 13.51
C LEU A 25 9.87 14.83 14.43
N ALA A 26 8.73 15.51 14.28
CA ALA A 26 7.51 15.24 15.03
C ALA A 26 6.58 14.30 14.27
N TRP A 27 6.08 13.29 14.98
CA TRP A 27 5.04 12.40 14.49
C TRP A 27 3.66 12.98 14.73
N SER A 28 2.77 12.83 13.76
CA SER A 28 1.35 13.13 13.91
C SER A 28 0.52 12.05 13.22
N LYS A 29 -0.62 11.70 13.83
CA LYS A 29 -1.61 10.84 13.20
C LYS A 29 -2.33 11.61 12.09
N VAL A 30 -2.56 10.97 10.95
CA VAL A 30 -3.31 11.52 9.81
C VAL A 30 -4.68 10.86 9.78
N GLU A 31 -5.73 11.66 9.91
CA GLU A 31 -7.10 11.17 9.74
C GLU A 31 -7.41 11.11 8.25
N GLY A 32 -7.54 9.89 7.73
CA GLY A 32 -7.89 9.64 6.33
C GLY A 32 -9.39 9.37 6.17
N HIS A 33 -9.99 9.94 5.14
CA HIS A 33 -11.41 9.71 4.78
C HIS A 33 -11.55 8.85 3.52
N GLY A 34 -12.77 8.47 3.15
CA GLY A 34 -13.04 7.69 1.93
C GLY A 34 -12.84 6.18 2.10
N ASP A 35 -12.37 5.52 1.05
CA ASP A 35 -12.24 4.06 0.98
C ASP A 35 -10.95 3.59 1.67
N LYS A 36 -10.94 3.67 3.00
CA LYS A 36 -9.77 3.34 3.80
C LYS A 36 -9.44 1.83 3.72
N PRO A 37 -8.16 1.44 3.49
CA PRO A 37 -7.76 0.04 3.51
C PRO A 37 -7.94 -0.57 4.91
N SER A 38 -8.35 -1.84 4.97
CA SER A 38 -8.35 -2.60 6.23
C SER A 38 -6.95 -2.75 6.83
N GLY A 39 -6.87 -2.95 8.14
CA GLY A 39 -5.60 -3.12 8.84
C GLY A 39 -4.76 -4.27 8.28
N ARG A 40 -3.48 -3.97 8.02
CA ARG A 40 -2.62 -4.88 7.27
C ARG A 40 -1.13 -4.72 7.59
N ALA A 41 -0.39 -5.81 7.42
CA ALA A 41 1.06 -5.86 7.48
C ALA A 41 1.64 -6.60 6.26
N SER A 42 2.96 -6.52 6.07
CA SER A 42 3.66 -7.11 4.91
C SER A 42 3.13 -6.64 3.54
N HIS A 43 2.53 -5.45 3.50
CA HIS A 43 2.19 -4.75 2.26
C HIS A 43 3.42 -3.98 1.76
N THR A 44 3.30 -3.41 0.56
CA THR A 44 4.26 -2.42 0.07
C THR A 44 3.60 -1.06 -0.05
N ALA A 45 4.39 0.00 0.10
CA ALA A 45 3.92 1.36 -0.09
C ALA A 45 4.97 2.17 -0.85
N ALA A 46 4.51 3.02 -1.78
CA ALA A 46 5.36 3.94 -2.50
C ALA A 46 4.66 5.29 -2.71
N SER A 47 5.41 6.37 -2.58
CA SER A 47 4.95 7.74 -2.83
C SER A 47 5.33 8.18 -4.24
N ASP A 48 4.45 8.90 -4.93
CA ASP A 48 4.79 9.56 -6.19
C ASP A 48 4.42 11.06 -6.09
N GLU A 49 5.41 11.91 -6.35
CA GLU A 49 5.26 13.36 -6.22
C GLU A 49 4.35 13.93 -7.32
N LEU A 50 4.44 13.40 -8.55
CA LEU A 50 3.65 13.87 -9.68
C LEU A 50 2.16 13.54 -9.49
N ALA A 51 1.86 12.36 -8.94
CA ALA A 51 0.51 11.96 -8.56
C ALA A 51 0.04 12.62 -7.24
N GLY A 52 0.94 13.24 -6.47
CA GLY A 52 0.61 13.87 -5.19
C GLY A 52 0.03 12.89 -4.15
N SER A 53 0.45 11.63 -4.20
CA SER A 53 -0.21 10.54 -3.47
C SER A 53 0.74 9.44 -3.00
N MET A 54 0.32 8.72 -1.97
CA MET A 54 0.90 7.43 -1.57
C MET A 54 0.06 6.28 -2.10
N PHE A 55 0.70 5.19 -2.49
CA PHE A 55 0.04 3.98 -2.96
C PHE A 55 0.36 2.83 -2.02
N VAL A 56 -0.65 2.05 -1.63
CA VAL A 56 -0.52 0.88 -0.75
C VAL A 56 -1.03 -0.34 -1.51
N PHE A 57 -0.18 -1.36 -1.67
CA PHE A 57 -0.56 -2.59 -2.34
C PHE A 57 -0.36 -3.82 -1.46
N GLY A 58 -1.39 -4.65 -1.44
CA GLY A 58 -1.38 -5.98 -0.85
C GLY A 58 -1.24 -6.02 0.67
N GLY A 59 -0.54 -7.03 1.18
CA GLY A 59 -0.40 -7.38 2.58
C GLY A 59 -1.36 -8.45 3.07
N SER A 60 -1.45 -8.60 4.39
CA SER A 60 -2.40 -9.47 5.08
C SER A 60 -2.93 -8.78 6.34
N GLY A 61 -4.16 -9.10 6.73
CA GLY A 61 -4.64 -8.85 8.08
C GLY A 61 -4.01 -9.81 9.11
N SER A 62 -4.48 -9.75 10.36
CA SER A 62 -3.88 -10.46 11.51
C SER A 62 -3.83 -11.98 11.36
N HIS A 63 -4.72 -12.56 10.55
CA HIS A 63 -4.69 -13.99 10.21
C HIS A 63 -3.81 -14.20 8.96
N PHE A 64 -2.49 -14.16 9.17
CA PHE A 64 -1.50 -14.30 8.10
C PHE A 64 -1.73 -15.56 7.25
N GLY A 65 -1.69 -15.41 5.93
CA GLY A 65 -1.92 -16.50 4.98
C GLY A 65 -3.39 -16.76 4.65
N TYR A 66 -4.33 -16.33 5.51
CA TYR A 66 -5.78 -16.51 5.31
C TYR A 66 -6.50 -15.22 4.91
N THR A 67 -5.91 -14.06 5.22
CA THR A 67 -6.50 -12.74 4.99
C THR A 67 -5.64 -11.88 4.07
N ASN A 68 -4.93 -12.54 3.15
CA ASN A 68 -4.10 -11.91 2.13
C ASN A 68 -4.94 -10.97 1.27
N LYS A 69 -4.35 -9.84 0.88
CA LYS A 69 -4.98 -8.78 0.11
C LYS A 69 -4.24 -8.58 -1.21
N CYS A 70 -4.97 -8.36 -2.29
CA CYS A 70 -4.43 -8.02 -3.62
C CYS A 70 -5.06 -6.72 -4.14
N ASP A 71 -5.30 -5.77 -3.25
CA ASP A 71 -5.92 -4.49 -3.54
C ASP A 71 -4.85 -3.39 -3.64
N LEU A 72 -5.09 -2.41 -4.51
CA LEU A 72 -4.28 -1.20 -4.66
C LEU A 72 -5.10 -0.03 -4.17
N TYR A 73 -4.59 0.66 -3.15
CA TYR A 73 -5.16 1.90 -2.63
C TYR A 73 -4.26 3.07 -2.91
N GLU A 74 -4.87 4.24 -3.04
CA GLU A 74 -4.22 5.53 -3.12
C GLU A 74 -4.67 6.40 -1.96
N PHE A 75 -3.73 7.14 -1.37
CA PHE A 75 -3.98 8.20 -0.42
C PHE A 75 -3.51 9.53 -1.02
N ALA A 76 -4.46 10.39 -1.37
CA ALA A 76 -4.19 11.73 -1.89
C ALA A 76 -3.82 12.67 -0.73
N TYR A 77 -2.63 13.29 -0.80
CA TYR A 77 -2.10 14.08 0.33
C TYR A 77 -2.88 15.38 0.56
N ASP A 78 -3.33 16.02 -0.50
CA ASP A 78 -4.00 17.34 -0.48
C ASP A 78 -5.36 17.31 0.22
N THR A 79 -6.09 16.22 0.02
CA THR A 79 -7.47 15.99 0.48
C THR A 79 -7.53 14.99 1.62
N SER A 80 -6.41 14.38 1.99
CA SER A 80 -6.34 13.32 3.00
C SER A 80 -7.38 12.22 2.76
N THR A 81 -7.54 11.81 1.50
CA THR A 81 -8.60 10.90 1.07
C THR A 81 -8.00 9.62 0.51
N TRP A 82 -8.54 8.49 0.98
CA TRP A 82 -8.27 7.16 0.46
C TRP A 82 -9.23 6.82 -0.69
N SER A 83 -8.71 6.16 -1.71
CA SER A 83 -9.47 5.61 -2.83
C SER A 83 -8.99 4.21 -3.17
N LEU A 84 -9.92 3.28 -3.39
CA LEU A 84 -9.62 1.97 -3.94
C LEU A 84 -9.43 2.09 -5.46
N LEU A 85 -8.22 1.83 -5.96
CA LEU A 85 -7.90 1.91 -7.39
C LEU A 85 -8.12 0.59 -8.12
N CYS A 86 -7.82 -0.52 -7.46
CA CYS A 86 -7.99 -1.84 -8.04
C CYS A 86 -8.26 -2.88 -6.94
N GLU A 87 -9.29 -3.68 -7.13
CA GLU A 87 -9.50 -4.92 -6.39
C GLU A 87 -9.05 -6.05 -7.33
N VAL A 88 -7.80 -6.50 -7.24
CA VAL A 88 -7.36 -7.61 -8.07
C VAL A 88 -8.07 -8.86 -7.54
N GLY A 89 -9.13 -9.25 -8.24
CA GLY A 89 -9.84 -10.50 -8.00
C GLY A 89 -8.84 -11.64 -7.89
N ILE A 90 -9.03 -12.47 -6.86
CA ILE A 90 -8.19 -13.62 -6.52
C ILE A 90 -7.82 -14.36 -7.82
N SER A 91 -6.52 -14.42 -8.12
CA SER A 91 -5.94 -14.91 -9.38
C SER A 91 -5.88 -13.87 -10.51
N THR A 92 -4.83 -13.05 -10.53
CA THR A 92 -3.74 -13.19 -11.51
C THR A 92 -2.66 -12.17 -11.19
N VAL A 93 -1.43 -12.50 -11.55
CA VAL A 93 -0.27 -11.62 -11.70
C VAL A 93 0.49 -11.14 -10.44
N ALA A 94 -0.01 -10.34 -9.50
CA ALA A 94 0.86 -9.83 -8.41
C ALA A 94 0.75 -10.63 -7.09
N SER A 95 1.90 -10.97 -6.47
CA SER A 95 1.90 -11.60 -5.16
C SER A 95 1.47 -10.66 -4.04
N SER A 96 0.52 -11.13 -3.22
CA SER A 96 -0.12 -10.33 -2.16
C SER A 96 0.79 -10.00 -1.00
N LEU A 97 1.74 -10.88 -0.64
CA LEU A 97 2.53 -10.72 0.59
C LEU A 97 3.95 -10.32 0.28
N ARG A 98 4.46 -9.35 1.04
CA ARG A 98 5.84 -8.85 0.94
C ARG A 98 6.26 -8.48 -0.49
N PRO A 99 5.39 -7.87 -1.32
CA PRO A 99 5.87 -7.30 -2.56
C PRO A 99 6.83 -6.14 -2.27
N THR A 100 7.67 -5.80 -3.24
CA THR A 100 8.43 -4.54 -3.23
C THR A 100 7.84 -3.60 -4.26
N SER A 101 7.84 -2.30 -3.99
CA SER A 101 7.37 -1.30 -4.95
C SER A 101 8.32 -0.12 -5.07
N ALA A 102 8.23 0.55 -6.22
CA ALA A 102 8.95 1.77 -6.54
C ALA A 102 8.12 2.62 -7.51
N THR A 103 8.35 3.93 -7.49
CA THR A 103 7.68 4.89 -8.37
C THR A 103 8.69 5.60 -9.27
N ASP A 104 8.27 5.95 -10.48
CA ASP A 104 9.03 6.77 -11.43
C ASP A 104 8.07 7.61 -12.28
N GLY A 105 7.91 8.88 -11.91
CA GLY A 105 7.23 9.91 -12.70
C GLY A 105 5.80 9.53 -13.11
N GLY A 106 4.95 9.19 -12.14
CA GLY A 106 3.56 8.82 -12.39
C GLY A 106 3.36 7.34 -12.76
N ARG A 107 4.36 6.50 -12.54
CA ARG A 107 4.26 5.04 -12.70
C ARG A 107 4.60 4.35 -11.40
N LEU A 108 3.83 3.33 -11.05
CA LEU A 108 4.10 2.43 -9.93
C LEU A 108 4.57 1.08 -10.49
N TYR A 109 5.67 0.57 -9.95
CA TYR A 109 6.17 -0.77 -10.21
C TYR A 109 6.01 -1.61 -8.95
N ILE A 110 5.51 -2.83 -9.10
CA ILE A 110 5.37 -3.81 -8.02
C ILE A 110 6.09 -5.08 -8.47
N TRP A 111 7.01 -5.58 -7.65
CA TRP A 111 7.82 -6.74 -7.96
C TRP A 111 7.71 -7.82 -6.89
N GLY A 112 7.58 -9.05 -7.36
CA GLY A 112 7.65 -10.27 -6.56
C GLY A 112 6.61 -10.33 -5.44
N GLY A 113 7.03 -10.92 -4.32
CA GLY A 113 6.19 -11.23 -3.17
C GLY A 113 5.97 -12.73 -3.01
N THR A 114 4.96 -13.11 -2.23
CA THR A 114 4.54 -14.51 -2.07
C THR A 114 3.05 -14.66 -1.82
N HIS A 115 2.51 -15.82 -2.20
CA HIS A 115 1.21 -16.31 -1.74
C HIS A 115 1.34 -17.46 -0.72
N GLY A 116 2.51 -17.57 -0.06
CA GLY A 116 2.82 -18.61 0.93
C GLY A 116 3.60 -19.78 0.36
N THR A 117 3.19 -20.31 -0.81
CA THR A 117 3.86 -21.46 -1.46
C THR A 117 4.54 -21.12 -2.78
N ASN A 118 4.22 -19.96 -3.36
CA ASN A 118 4.81 -19.47 -4.60
C ASN A 118 5.56 -18.15 -4.33
N TYR A 119 6.70 -17.96 -4.98
CA TYR A 119 7.56 -16.78 -4.89
C TYR A 119 7.81 -16.26 -6.31
N PRO A 120 6.81 -15.62 -6.93
CA PRO A 120 6.96 -15.14 -8.29
C PRO A 120 8.02 -14.03 -8.34
N THR A 121 8.60 -13.88 -9.53
CA THR A 121 9.67 -12.91 -9.83
C THR A 121 9.23 -11.91 -10.91
N ASP A 122 7.93 -11.86 -11.17
CA ASP A 122 7.34 -10.98 -12.15
C ASP A 122 7.22 -9.54 -11.62
N MET A 123 7.13 -8.62 -12.58
CA MET A 123 7.00 -7.19 -12.33
C MET A 123 5.71 -6.70 -12.97
N HIS A 124 4.94 -5.97 -12.19
CA HIS A 124 3.72 -5.30 -12.60
C HIS A 124 3.93 -3.80 -12.61
N ARG A 125 3.29 -3.12 -13.55
CA ARG A 125 3.33 -1.67 -13.66
C ARG A 125 1.92 -1.12 -13.74
N PHE A 126 1.68 -0.05 -13.00
CA PHE A 126 0.44 0.71 -13.00
C PHE A 126 0.72 2.17 -13.34
N ASP A 127 -0.08 2.76 -14.22
CA ASP A 127 -0.01 4.18 -14.58
C ASP A 127 -0.87 4.99 -13.61
N LEU A 128 -0.23 5.85 -12.81
CA LEU A 128 -0.88 6.56 -11.70
C LEU A 128 -1.69 7.77 -12.17
N ILE A 129 -1.41 8.28 -13.36
CA ILE A 129 -2.09 9.46 -13.91
C ILE A 129 -3.39 9.03 -14.58
N SER A 130 -3.33 8.00 -15.43
CA SER A 130 -4.51 7.46 -16.12
C SER A 130 -5.29 6.46 -15.26
N LYS A 131 -4.68 5.97 -14.17
CA LYS A 131 -5.18 4.96 -13.24
C LYS A 131 -5.51 3.63 -13.92
N ARG A 132 -4.56 3.12 -14.71
CA ARG A 132 -4.70 1.89 -15.52
C ARG A 132 -3.44 1.03 -15.54
#